data_AF-A0AA87XRF0-F1
#
_entry.id   AF-A0AA87XRF0-F1
#
_cell.length_a   1.000
_cell.length_b   1.000
_cell.length_c   1.000
_cell.angle_alpha   90.00
_cell.angle_beta   90.00
_cell.angle_gamma   90.00
#
_symmetry.space_group_name_H-M   'P 1'
#
loop_
_entity.id
_entity.type
_entity.pdbx_description
1 polymer ?
#
loop_
_entity_poly.entity_id
_entity_poly.type
_entity_poly.pdbx_seq_one_letter_code
_entity_poly.pdbx_strand_id
1 'polypeptide(L)'
;MLKLILSAGLLAASAVTAQAAETEYAFQWTGFAELSPMDELIAWYPNITYSGTFRGEDIDHDSVIRLDEISSLRMTDYHPDFVVGCPAAGPSVVGPSDCMLTSFTYELGGDLAFSAAYQISDRGDSYHWFGFSPPYGMSWEPAHHGDGYEYRITDDTIFQIAAVPEPASWIMLLSGLGLVVATIRKHGRSQGR
;
A
#
# COMPACT_ATOMS: atom_id res chain seq x y z
N MET A 1 -29.86 -21.56 35.43
CA MET A 1 -29.66 -20.15 35.02
C MET A 1 -28.20 -19.71 35.14
N LEU A 2 -27.51 -19.98 36.26
CA LEU A 2 -26.07 -19.65 36.43
C LEU A 2 -25.14 -20.16 35.32
N LYS A 3 -25.39 -21.37 34.78
CA LYS A 3 -24.61 -21.97 33.68
C LYS A 3 -24.77 -21.27 32.33
N LEU A 4 -25.86 -20.52 32.11
CA LEU A 4 -26.10 -19.80 30.85
C LEU A 4 -25.33 -18.46 30.81
N ILE A 5 -25.19 -17.83 31.99
CA ILE A 5 -24.52 -16.53 32.16
C ILE A 5 -22.99 -16.70 32.05
N LEU A 6 -22.44 -17.78 32.61
CA LEU A 6 -21.01 -18.11 32.51
C LEU A 6 -20.54 -18.34 31.06
N SER A 7 -21.37 -18.97 30.21
CA SER A 7 -21.02 -19.23 28.81
C SER A 7 -21.10 -17.97 27.92
N ALA A 8 -22.01 -17.04 28.22
CA ALA A 8 -22.11 -15.77 27.50
C ALA A 8 -20.95 -14.83 27.84
N GLY A 9 -20.46 -14.84 29.09
CA GLY A 9 -19.29 -14.06 29.51
C GLY A 9 -17.98 -14.49 28.84
N LEU A 10 -17.78 -15.79 28.59
CA LEU A 10 -16.58 -16.29 27.90
C LEU A 10 -16.54 -15.90 26.41
N LEU A 11 -17.70 -15.87 25.73
CA LEU A 11 -17.79 -15.47 24.31
C LEU A 11 -17.50 -13.98 24.11
N ALA A 12 -17.90 -13.13 25.06
CA ALA A 12 -17.59 -11.70 25.02
C ALA A 12 -16.11 -11.40 25.27
N ALA A 13 -15.43 -12.21 26.10
CA ALA A 13 -14.00 -12.04 26.39
C ALA A 13 -13.08 -12.41 25.20
N SER A 14 -13.49 -13.37 24.37
CA SER A 14 -12.74 -13.78 23.16
C SER A 14 -12.78 -12.78 22.00
N ALA A 15 -13.65 -11.76 22.05
CA ALA A 15 -13.72 -10.72 21.02
C ALA A 15 -12.72 -9.57 21.26
N VAL A 16 -12.13 -9.47 22.47
CA VAL A 16 -11.32 -8.31 22.89
C VAL A 16 -9.85 -8.43 22.48
N THR A 17 -9.40 -9.59 21.99
CA THR A 17 -8.00 -9.81 21.56
C THR A 17 -7.80 -9.76 20.05
N ALA A 18 -8.80 -9.33 19.28
CA ALA A 18 -8.59 -8.99 17.88
C ALA A 18 -7.87 -7.64 17.82
N GLN A 19 -6.54 -7.65 17.90
CA GLN A 19 -5.77 -6.54 17.35
C GLN A 19 -6.05 -6.55 15.84
N ALA A 20 -6.68 -5.49 15.34
CA ALA A 20 -6.70 -5.23 13.91
C ALA A 20 -5.24 -5.20 13.45
N ALA A 21 -4.90 -5.96 12.42
CA ALA A 21 -3.60 -5.77 11.80
C ALA A 21 -3.68 -4.47 10.99
N GLU A 22 -2.51 -3.84 10.85
CA GLU A 22 -2.38 -2.62 10.06
C GLU A 22 -2.95 -2.84 8.66
N THR A 23 -3.78 -1.89 8.21
CA THR A 23 -4.46 -2.02 6.92
C THR A 23 -3.44 -1.89 5.79
N GLU A 24 -3.41 -2.87 4.89
CA GLU A 24 -2.63 -2.80 3.66
C GLU A 24 -3.49 -2.17 2.55
N TYR A 25 -2.92 -1.20 1.84
CA TYR A 25 -3.54 -0.54 0.71
C TYR A 25 -2.74 -0.86 -0.55
N ALA A 26 -3.43 -1.25 -1.61
CA ALA A 26 -2.84 -1.41 -2.94
C ALA A 26 -3.26 -0.23 -3.81
N PHE A 27 -2.30 0.37 -4.50
CA PHE A 27 -2.53 1.52 -5.37
C PHE A 27 -1.94 1.31 -6.76
N GLN A 28 -2.49 2.05 -7.72
CA GLN A 28 -2.03 2.05 -9.10
C GLN A 28 -2.36 3.38 -9.79
N TRP A 29 -1.39 3.91 -10.53
CA TRP A 29 -1.60 4.92 -11.57
C TRP A 29 -1.44 4.29 -12.94
N THR A 30 -2.32 4.65 -13.87
CA THR A 30 -2.29 4.19 -15.27
C THR A 30 -2.43 5.37 -16.23
N GLY A 31 -1.56 5.42 -17.24
CA GLY A 31 -1.56 6.50 -18.23
C GLY A 31 -0.67 7.66 -17.81
N PHE A 32 0.33 7.99 -18.63
CA PHE A 32 1.30 9.06 -18.33
C PHE A 32 1.64 9.88 -19.57
N ALA A 33 1.89 11.16 -19.36
CA ALA A 33 2.40 12.05 -20.40
C ALA A 33 3.92 12.14 -20.29
N GLU A 34 4.62 12.02 -21.42
CA GLU A 34 6.00 12.45 -21.54
C GLU A 34 6.00 13.92 -21.97
N LEU A 35 6.62 14.78 -21.17
CA LEU A 35 6.74 16.21 -21.47
C LEU A 35 8.18 16.56 -21.82
N SER A 36 8.34 17.56 -22.69
CA SER A 36 9.64 18.18 -22.95
C SER A 36 10.10 19.02 -21.75
N PRO A 37 11.37 19.44 -21.69
CA PRO A 37 11.84 20.39 -20.68
C PRO A 37 11.12 21.76 -20.68
N MET A 38 10.29 22.04 -21.69
CA MET A 38 9.44 23.23 -21.80
C MET A 38 7.96 22.93 -21.49
N ASP A 39 7.66 21.81 -20.83
CA ASP A 39 6.31 21.32 -20.51
C ASP A 39 5.40 21.07 -21.73
N GLU A 40 5.99 20.82 -22.91
CA GLU A 40 5.22 20.47 -24.11
C GLU A 40 4.97 18.96 -24.16
N LEU A 41 3.73 18.55 -24.42
CA LEU A 41 3.39 17.13 -24.58
C LEU A 41 4.15 16.52 -25.77
N ILE A 42 5.09 15.62 -25.47
CA ILE A 42 5.80 14.82 -26.48
C ILE A 42 4.94 13.64 -26.89
N ALA A 43 4.48 12.86 -25.91
CA ALA A 43 3.71 11.65 -26.14
C ALA A 43 2.81 11.29 -24.96
N TRP A 44 1.71 10.60 -25.25
CA TRP A 44 0.80 10.01 -24.26
C TRP A 44 0.95 8.49 -24.25
N TYR A 45 1.15 7.92 -23.07
CA TYR A 45 1.37 6.50 -22.85
C TYR A 45 0.25 5.90 -21.99
N PRO A 46 -0.89 5.47 -22.58
CA PRO A 46 -2.07 5.03 -21.84
C PRO A 46 -1.86 3.70 -21.08
N ASN A 47 -0.85 2.92 -21.46
CA ASN A 47 -0.62 1.57 -20.93
C ASN A 47 0.51 1.50 -19.90
N ILE A 48 1.19 2.63 -19.61
CA ILE A 48 2.20 2.65 -18.55
C ILE A 48 1.47 2.65 -17.21
N THR A 49 1.89 1.73 -16.34
CA THR A 49 1.34 1.58 -14.99
C THR A 49 2.44 1.73 -13.96
N TYR A 50 2.14 2.40 -12.86
CA TYR A 50 2.95 2.35 -11.64
C TYR A 50 2.07 1.92 -10.50
N SER A 51 2.46 0.84 -9.83
CA SER A 51 1.68 0.26 -8.75
C SER A 51 2.54 -0.03 -7.53
N GLY A 52 1.87 -0.17 -6.39
CA GLY A 52 2.53 -0.45 -5.14
C GLY A 52 1.55 -0.79 -4.03
N THR A 53 2.11 -1.06 -2.86
CA THR A 53 1.33 -1.23 -1.64
C THR A 53 1.94 -0.43 -0.51
N PHE A 54 1.11 0.02 0.44
CA PHE A 54 1.60 0.52 1.71
C PHE A 54 0.77 -0.06 2.85
N ARG A 55 1.34 -0.06 4.05
CA ARG A 55 0.64 -0.39 5.29
C ARG A 55 0.65 0.84 6.17
N GLY A 56 -0.52 1.18 6.69
CA GLY A 56 -0.70 2.30 7.60
C GLY A 56 -2.05 2.26 8.30
N GLU A 57 -2.14 3.00 9.40
CA GLU A 57 -3.40 3.25 10.12
C GLU A 57 -3.50 4.74 10.46
N ASP A 58 -4.69 5.31 10.34
CA ASP A 58 -4.99 6.66 10.82
C ASP A 58 -5.13 6.61 12.36
N ILE A 59 -4.01 6.84 13.05
CA ILE A 59 -3.88 6.67 14.51
C ILE A 59 -4.55 7.83 15.24
N ASP A 60 -4.52 9.03 14.66
CA ASP A 60 -5.12 10.23 15.25
C ASP A 60 -6.59 10.49 14.82
N HIS A 61 -7.11 9.67 13.90
CA HIS A 61 -8.49 9.66 13.42
C HIS A 61 -8.91 10.92 12.66
N ASP A 62 -8.02 11.52 11.90
CA ASP A 62 -8.28 12.73 11.13
C ASP A 62 -8.57 12.50 9.64
N SER A 63 -8.71 11.22 9.25
CA SER A 63 -8.94 10.75 7.89
C SER A 63 -7.75 10.93 6.94
N VAL A 64 -6.54 11.15 7.49
CA VAL A 64 -5.30 11.28 6.71
C VAL A 64 -4.20 10.40 7.31
N ILE A 65 -3.72 9.41 6.55
CA ILE A 65 -2.56 8.61 6.93
C ILE A 65 -1.28 9.35 6.52
N ARG A 66 -0.43 9.64 7.49
CA ARG A 66 0.85 10.36 7.32
C ARG A 66 2.07 9.43 7.31
N LEU A 67 3.23 10.03 7.06
CA LEU A 67 4.52 9.33 7.01
C LEU A 67 4.86 8.59 8.31
N ASP A 68 4.54 9.16 9.47
CA ASP A 68 4.75 8.55 10.78
C ASP A 68 3.71 7.49 11.16
N GLU A 69 2.68 7.33 10.32
CA GLU A 69 1.55 6.41 10.50
C GLU A 69 1.60 5.21 9.54
N ILE A 70 2.64 5.11 8.71
CA ILE A 70 2.88 3.96 7.84
C ILE A 70 4.05 3.11 8.35
N SER A 71 3.91 1.80 8.31
CA SER A 71 5.02 0.88 8.59
C SER A 71 5.78 0.44 7.34
N SER A 72 5.16 0.54 6.16
CA SER A 72 5.79 0.13 4.90
C SER A 72 5.16 0.80 3.70
N LEU A 73 5.96 1.03 2.67
CA LEU A 73 5.53 1.33 1.30
C LEU A 73 6.39 0.48 0.36
N ARG A 74 5.83 -0.02 -0.73
CA ARG A 74 6.43 -0.94 -1.70
C ARG A 74 5.97 -0.56 -3.10
N MET A 75 6.88 -0.67 -4.07
CA MET A 75 6.60 -0.41 -5.49
C MET A 75 6.74 -1.73 -6.26
N THR A 76 5.69 -2.19 -6.93
CA THR A 76 5.61 -3.54 -7.53
C THR A 76 6.52 -3.72 -8.74
N ASP A 77 6.65 -2.67 -9.56
CA ASP A 77 7.29 -2.78 -10.88
C ASP A 77 8.81 -2.49 -10.83
N TYR A 78 9.38 -2.29 -9.64
CA TYR A 78 10.80 -1.94 -9.46
C TYR A 78 11.50 -2.78 -8.40
N HIS A 79 12.55 -3.48 -8.83
CA HIS A 79 13.44 -4.24 -7.96
C HIS A 79 14.45 -3.33 -7.23
N PRO A 80 14.82 -3.63 -5.98
CA PRO A 80 14.16 -4.52 -5.01
C PRO A 80 13.20 -3.72 -4.12
N ASP A 81 11.99 -4.26 -3.94
CA ASP A 81 10.98 -3.87 -2.95
C ASP A 81 11.59 -3.21 -1.72
N PHE A 82 11.24 -1.97 -1.38
CA PHE A 82 11.11 -1.38 -0.03
C PHE A 82 11.13 0.14 -0.16
N VAL A 83 10.15 0.85 0.42
CA VAL A 83 10.40 2.18 0.98
C VAL A 83 9.49 2.50 2.18
N VAL A 84 9.80 1.93 3.36
CA VAL A 84 10.05 2.74 4.57
C VAL A 84 11.34 2.19 5.20
N GLY A 85 12.44 2.97 5.14
CA GLY A 85 13.71 2.72 5.85
C GLY A 85 14.71 1.67 5.28
N CYS A 86 15.00 1.61 3.97
CA CYS A 86 15.90 0.58 3.40
C CYS A 86 17.29 0.52 4.09
N PRO A 87 17.89 -0.68 4.34
CA PRO A 87 18.64 -1.47 3.33
C PRO A 87 18.43 -3.02 3.50
N ALA A 88 18.91 -3.96 2.68
CA ALA A 88 20.23 -4.13 2.08
C ALA A 88 20.20 -4.91 0.75
N ALA A 89 20.69 -4.27 -0.32
CA ALA A 89 21.29 -5.05 -1.38
C ALA A 89 22.41 -5.91 -0.75
N GLY A 90 22.35 -7.23 -0.89
CA GLY A 90 23.47 -8.10 -0.55
C GLY A 90 24.73 -7.71 -1.33
N PRO A 91 25.90 -8.33 -1.08
CA PRO A 91 27.20 -7.94 -1.65
C PRO A 91 27.35 -8.26 -3.15
N SER A 92 26.28 -8.09 -3.94
CA SER A 92 26.34 -8.00 -5.38
C SER A 92 26.66 -6.57 -5.76
N VAL A 93 27.61 -6.42 -6.67
CA VAL A 93 28.29 -5.18 -7.01
C VAL A 93 27.38 -4.14 -7.69
N VAL A 94 26.09 -4.45 -7.90
CA VAL A 94 25.03 -3.59 -8.48
C VAL A 94 23.77 -3.69 -7.62
N GLY A 95 23.30 -2.58 -7.07
CA GLY A 95 22.05 -2.52 -6.29
C GLY A 95 21.75 -1.14 -5.71
N PRO A 96 20.57 -0.94 -5.08
CA PRO A 96 20.26 0.31 -4.43
C PRO A 96 21.26 0.60 -3.32
N SER A 97 22.00 1.71 -3.44
CA SER A 97 22.93 2.20 -2.42
C SER A 97 22.26 3.10 -1.40
N ASP A 98 21.19 3.77 -1.80
CA ASP A 98 20.45 4.72 -0.98
C ASP A 98 18.98 4.70 -1.36
N CYS A 99 18.10 4.89 -0.39
CA CYS A 99 16.66 5.05 -0.61
C CYS A 99 16.10 6.03 0.42
N MET A 100 15.13 6.83 0.00
CA MET A 100 14.49 7.82 0.83
C MET A 100 12.99 7.87 0.58
N LEU A 101 12.22 8.02 1.65
CA LEU A 101 10.84 8.47 1.62
C LEU A 101 10.81 9.76 2.42
N THR A 102 10.60 10.89 1.74
CA THR A 102 10.72 12.22 2.35
C THR A 102 9.36 12.78 2.77
N SER A 103 8.29 12.35 2.10
CA SER A 103 6.92 12.72 2.43
C SER A 103 5.97 11.57 2.09
N PHE A 104 4.88 11.47 2.85
CA PHE A 104 3.78 10.56 2.59
C PHE A 104 2.49 11.14 3.19
N THR A 105 1.40 11.07 2.45
CA THR A 105 0.06 11.48 2.84
C THR A 105 -0.95 10.71 2.00
N TYR A 106 -1.95 10.14 2.66
CA TYR A 106 -3.09 9.52 2.01
C TYR A 106 -4.38 9.96 2.70
N GLU A 107 -5.24 10.65 1.96
CA GLU A 107 -6.61 10.93 2.42
C GLU A 107 -7.45 9.67 2.25
N LEU A 108 -8.12 9.19 3.29
CA LEU A 108 -8.87 7.93 3.23
C LEU A 108 -9.96 7.96 2.15
N GLY A 109 -9.76 7.19 1.08
CA GLY A 109 -10.65 7.16 -0.09
C GLY A 109 -10.47 8.32 -1.07
N GLY A 110 -9.45 9.16 -0.86
CA GLY A 110 -9.06 10.29 -1.68
C GLY A 110 -7.68 10.10 -2.29
N ASP A 111 -6.91 11.18 -2.29
CA ASP A 111 -5.62 11.26 -2.98
C ASP A 111 -4.48 10.64 -2.17
N LEU A 112 -3.53 10.03 -2.89
CA LEU A 112 -2.26 9.55 -2.35
C LEU A 112 -1.11 10.41 -2.90
N ALA A 113 -0.36 11.03 -2.00
CA ALA A 113 0.83 11.81 -2.33
C ALA A 113 2.01 11.35 -1.48
N PHE A 114 3.13 11.04 -2.13
CA PHE A 114 4.36 10.69 -1.44
C PHE A 114 5.56 11.06 -2.30
N SER A 115 6.72 11.27 -1.69
CA SER A 115 7.96 11.50 -2.40
C SER A 115 8.98 10.44 -2.01
N ALA A 116 9.15 9.46 -2.89
CA ALA A 116 10.08 8.36 -2.71
C ALA A 116 11.17 8.42 -3.78
N ALA A 117 12.40 8.14 -3.39
CA ALA A 117 13.50 7.98 -4.32
C ALA A 117 14.46 6.89 -3.91
N TYR A 118 15.17 6.32 -4.89
CA TYR A 118 16.30 5.44 -4.64
C TYR A 118 17.43 5.70 -5.64
N GLN A 119 18.64 5.36 -5.21
CA GLN A 119 19.85 5.45 -6.01
C GLN A 119 20.42 4.07 -6.23
N ILE A 120 20.74 3.71 -7.48
CA ILE A 120 21.52 2.51 -7.80
C ILE A 120 22.99 2.88 -7.93
N SER A 121 23.88 2.12 -7.28
CA SER A 121 25.32 2.20 -7.51
C SER A 121 25.87 0.89 -8.08
N ASP A 122 26.88 0.98 -8.93
CA ASP A 122 27.73 -0.14 -9.36
C ASP A 122 29.20 0.22 -9.07
N ARG A 123 29.93 -0.66 -8.36
CA ARG A 123 31.37 -0.48 -8.05
C ARG A 123 31.76 0.88 -7.42
N GLY A 124 30.84 1.56 -6.74
CA GLY A 124 31.08 2.84 -6.06
C GLY A 124 30.74 4.08 -6.90
N ASP A 125 30.34 3.89 -8.16
CA ASP A 125 29.76 4.95 -8.97
C ASP A 125 28.23 4.90 -8.85
N SER A 126 27.60 6.05 -8.60
CA SER A 126 26.15 6.19 -8.65
C SER A 126 25.72 6.23 -10.11
N TYR A 127 24.68 5.46 -10.50
CA TYR A 127 24.26 5.33 -11.90
C TYR A 127 22.87 5.88 -12.20
N HIS A 128 21.93 5.79 -11.26
CA HIS A 128 20.54 6.16 -11.53
C HIS A 128 19.87 6.74 -10.29
N TRP A 129 19.08 7.78 -10.50
CA TRP A 129 18.12 8.30 -9.53
C TRP A 129 16.71 8.09 -10.08
N PHE A 130 15.86 7.50 -9.25
CA PHE A 130 14.45 7.33 -9.55
C PHE A 130 13.65 8.10 -8.50
N GLY A 131 12.76 8.97 -8.92
CA GLY A 131 11.87 9.73 -8.04
C GLY A 131 10.42 9.56 -8.47
N PHE A 132 9.52 9.33 -7.51
CA PHE A 132 8.08 9.36 -7.75
C PHE A 132 7.42 10.30 -6.75
N SER A 133 6.70 11.29 -7.27
CA SER A 133 6.03 12.33 -6.48
C SER A 133 4.71 12.76 -7.12
N PRO A 134 3.58 12.10 -6.83
CA PRO A 134 2.26 12.61 -7.20
C PRO A 134 2.02 14.00 -6.59
N PRO A 135 1.35 14.93 -7.29
CA PRO A 135 0.75 14.80 -8.62
C PRO A 135 1.72 15.08 -9.78
N TYR A 136 3.02 15.28 -9.52
CA TYR A 136 3.99 15.61 -10.57
C TYR A 136 4.35 14.40 -11.43
N GLY A 137 4.37 13.19 -10.85
CA GLY A 137 4.66 11.95 -11.56
C GLY A 137 6.04 11.39 -11.26
N MET A 138 6.66 10.78 -12.26
CA MET A 138 7.91 10.03 -12.14
C MET A 138 9.04 10.70 -12.90
N SER A 139 10.21 10.76 -12.28
CA SER A 139 11.47 11.14 -12.91
C SER A 139 12.45 9.96 -12.87
N TRP A 140 13.15 9.77 -13.99
CA TRP A 140 14.31 8.89 -14.05
C TRP A 140 15.48 9.67 -14.61
N GLU A 141 16.57 9.74 -13.83
CA GLU A 141 17.78 10.45 -14.21
C GLU A 141 18.98 9.50 -14.19
N PRO A 142 19.71 9.34 -15.32
CA PRO A 142 21.00 8.68 -15.31
C PRO A 142 22.07 9.64 -14.74
N ALA A 143 22.95 9.10 -13.90
CA ALA A 143 23.95 9.87 -13.14
C ALA A 143 25.04 10.53 -13.99
N HIS A 144 25.18 10.15 -15.26
CA HIS A 144 26.17 10.71 -16.18
C HIS A 144 25.47 11.29 -17.41
N HIS A 145 25.12 12.57 -17.32
CA HIS A 145 24.80 13.50 -18.42
C HIS A 145 24.11 12.89 -19.66
N GLY A 146 22.77 12.79 -19.63
CA GLY A 146 21.98 12.58 -20.85
C GLY A 146 20.53 12.17 -20.58
N ASP A 147 19.59 12.85 -21.24
CA ASP A 147 18.16 12.58 -21.42
C ASP A 147 17.52 11.66 -20.36
N GLY A 148 17.39 12.19 -19.13
CA GLY A 148 16.38 11.68 -18.22
C GLY A 148 15.01 11.84 -18.85
N TYR A 149 14.13 10.87 -18.63
CA TYR A 149 12.74 10.97 -19.05
C TYR A 149 11.86 11.21 -17.83
N GLU A 150 10.85 12.05 -18.04
CA GLU A 150 9.90 12.43 -17.01
C GLU A 150 8.50 12.09 -17.48
N TYR A 151 7.84 11.22 -16.71
CA TYR A 151 6.45 10.87 -16.93
C TYR A 151 5.58 11.64 -15.95
N ARG A 152 4.77 12.55 -16.48
CA ARG A 152 3.85 13.38 -15.71
C ARG A 152 2.51 12.69 -15.53
N ILE A 153 1.94 12.84 -14.34
CA ILE A 153 0.52 12.58 -14.10
C ILE A 153 -0.26 13.76 -14.70
N THR A 154 -1.35 13.46 -15.41
CA THR A 154 -2.25 14.45 -16.00
C THR A 154 -3.69 14.15 -15.60
N ASP A 155 -4.64 14.98 -16.05
CA ASP A 155 -6.08 14.74 -15.87
C ASP A 155 -6.55 13.43 -16.55
N ASP A 156 -5.79 12.92 -17.52
CA ASP A 156 -6.06 11.64 -18.20
C ASP A 156 -5.48 10.43 -17.45
N THR A 157 -4.63 10.66 -16.44
CA THR A 157 -4.06 9.59 -15.61
C THR A 157 -5.13 9.04 -14.65
N ILE A 158 -5.29 7.72 -14.67
CA ILE A 158 -6.25 7.03 -13.81
C ILE A 158 -5.54 6.58 -12.54
N PHE A 159 -5.99 7.10 -11.39
CA PHE A 159 -5.57 6.64 -10.06
C PHE A 159 -6.58 5.67 -9.46
N GLN A 160 -6.10 4.59 -8.85
CA GLN A 160 -6.89 3.62 -8.12
C GLN A 160 -6.17 3.24 -6.83
N ILE A 161 -6.94 3.14 -5.74
CA ILE A 161 -6.45 2.64 -4.45
C ILE A 161 -7.56 1.87 -3.75
N ALA A 162 -7.19 0.76 -3.11
CA ALA A 162 -8.12 -0.06 -2.34
C ALA A 162 -7.43 -0.70 -1.15
N ALA A 163 -8.15 -0.80 -0.03
CA ALA A 163 -7.74 -1.63 1.09
C ALA A 163 -7.74 -3.11 0.66
N VAL A 164 -6.65 -3.81 0.93
CA VAL A 164 -6.48 -5.24 0.68
C VAL A 164 -7.10 -5.99 1.86
N PRO A 165 -8.19 -6.77 1.66
CA PRO A 165 -8.82 -7.49 2.75
C PRO A 165 -7.85 -8.50 3.36
N GLU A 166 -7.70 -8.52 4.68
CA GLU A 166 -6.87 -9.53 5.32
C GLU A 166 -7.44 -10.94 5.06
N PRO A 167 -6.59 -11.94 4.79
CA PRO A 167 -7.04 -13.33 4.64
C PRO A 167 -7.82 -13.84 5.86
N ALA A 168 -7.48 -13.34 7.05
CA ALA A 168 -8.13 -13.70 8.31
C ALA A 168 -9.56 -13.16 8.42
N SER A 169 -9.87 -12.00 7.82
CA SER A 169 -11.21 -11.41 7.86
C SER A 169 -12.25 -12.33 7.23
N TRP A 170 -11.90 -13.03 6.15
CA TRP A 170 -12.77 -14.02 5.52
C TRP A 170 -13.02 -15.24 6.40
N ILE A 171 -11.98 -15.74 7.07
CA ILE A 171 -12.10 -16.89 7.98
C ILE A 171 -12.97 -16.52 9.18
N MET A 172 -12.80 -15.32 9.74
CA MET A 172 -13.62 -14.80 10.84
C MET A 172 -15.09 -14.62 10.41
N LEU A 173 -15.33 -14.07 9.22
CA LEU A 173 -16.68 -13.92 8.67
C LEU A 173 -17.35 -15.28 8.43
N LEU A 174 -16.65 -16.20 7.77
CA LEU A 174 -17.16 -17.55 7.47
C LEU A 174 -17.40 -18.36 8.74
N SER A 175 -16.51 -18.27 9.73
CA SER A 175 -16.68 -18.94 11.02
C SER A 175 -17.85 -18.34 11.82
N GLY A 176 -18.00 -17.01 11.82
CA GLY A 176 -19.15 -16.32 12.41
C GLY A 176 -20.48 -16.78 11.79
N LEU A 177 -20.58 -16.77 10.46
CA LEU A 177 -21.76 -17.25 9.73
C LEU A 177 -22.05 -18.73 10.01
N GLY A 178 -21.00 -19.57 10.03
CA GLY A 178 -21.12 -21.00 10.33
C GLY A 178 -21.69 -21.26 11.72
N LEU A 179 -21.25 -20.50 12.73
CA LEU A 179 -21.78 -20.58 14.10
C LEU A 179 -23.25 -20.15 14.17
N VAL A 180 -23.62 -19.05 13.51
CA VAL A 180 -25.02 -18.58 13.44
C VAL A 180 -25.92 -19.67 12.85
N VAL A 181 -25.55 -20.24 11.70
CA VAL A 181 -26.34 -21.32 11.06
C VAL A 181 -26.45 -22.56 11.96
N ALA A 182 -25.37 -22.95 12.65
CA ALA A 182 -25.38 -24.09 13.57
C ALA A 182 -26.33 -23.86 14.77
N THR A 183 -26.38 -22.64 15.31
CA THR A 183 -27.26 -22.30 16.44
C THR A 183 -28.75 -22.29 16.05
N ILE A 184 -29.09 -21.77 14.86
CA ILE A 184 -30.46 -21.77 14.32
C ILE A 184 -30.94 -23.22 14.10
N ARG A 185 -30.10 -24.07 13.50
CA ARG A 185 -30.43 -25.50 13.30
C ARG A 185 -30.64 -26.26 14.61
N LYS A 186 -29.90 -25.91 15.67
CA LYS A 186 -30.03 -26.54 16.98
C LYS A 186 -31.33 -26.15 17.68
N HIS A 187 -31.78 -24.89 17.56
CA HIS A 187 -33.04 -24.43 18.14
C HIS A 187 -34.28 -24.96 17.39
N GLY A 188 -34.24 -25.07 16.06
CA GLY A 188 -35.34 -25.65 15.28
C GLY A 188 -35.63 -27.12 15.60
N ARG A 189 -34.64 -27.89 16.07
CA ARG A 189 -34.82 -29.28 16.51
C ARG A 189 -35.39 -29.45 17.91
N SER A 190 -35.42 -28.39 18.73
CA SER A 190 -35.88 -28.45 20.12
C SER A 190 -37.38 -28.20 20.30
N GLN A 191 -38.09 -27.70 19.28
CA GLN A 191 -39.53 -27.41 19.35
C GLN A 191 -40.42 -28.49 18.69
N GLY A 192 -39.84 -29.59 18.20
CA GLY A 192 -40.56 -30.67 17.51
C GLY A 192 -40.78 -31.94 18.34
N ARG A 193 -41.02 -31.84 19.65
CA ARG A 193 -41.33 -32.99 20.50
C ARG A 193 -42.39 -32.69 21.55
#